data_AF-A0A1Y2MW38-F1
#
_entry.id   AF-A0A1Y2MW38-F1
#
_cell.length_a   1.000
_cell.length_b   1.000
_cell.length_c   1.000
_cell.angle_alpha   90.00
_cell.angle_beta   90.00
_cell.angle_gamma   90.00
#
_symmetry.space_group_name_H-M   'P 1'
#
loop_
_entity.id
_entity.type
_entity.pdbx_description
1 polymer ?
#
loop_
_entity_poly.entity_id
_entity_poly.type
_entity_poly.pdbx_seq_one_letter_code
_entity_poly.pdbx_strand_id
1 'polypeptide(L)' 'MRVTTDVVERTENLPDPLDAIAEPVACVRCSSGALLTIVGRCADCISDMGRNHPEEREAWKRELTETIESRGE' A
#
# COMPACT_ATOMS: atom_id res chain seq x y z
N MET A 1 -12.79 28.75 -41.47
CA MET A 1 -12.14 27.67 -40.70
C MET A 1 -12.42 27.93 -39.23
N ARG A 2 -13.43 27.27 -38.65
CA ARG A 2 -13.75 27.41 -37.22
C ARG A 2 -13.08 26.24 -36.51
N VAL A 3 -12.11 26.53 -35.65
CA VAL A 3 -11.48 25.54 -34.77
C VAL A 3 -12.43 25.39 -33.58
N THR A 4 -13.13 24.27 -33.49
CA THR A 4 -13.83 23.88 -32.26
C THR A 4 -12.79 23.28 -31.33
N THR A 5 -12.53 23.95 -30.22
CA THR A 5 -11.78 23.36 -29.12
C THR A 5 -12.76 22.51 -28.33
N ASP A 6 -12.83 21.22 -28.67
CA ASP A 6 -13.52 20.24 -27.86
C ASP A 6 -12.77 20.09 -26.53
N VAL A 7 -13.32 20.68 -25.48
CA VAL A 7 -12.86 20.54 -24.10
C VAL A 7 -13.14 19.09 -23.71
N VAL A 8 -12.10 18.28 -23.59
CA VAL A 8 -12.20 16.93 -23.02
C VAL A 8 -12.66 17.10 -21.57
N GLU A 9 -13.89 16.69 -21.28
CA GLU A 9 -14.44 16.66 -19.93
C GLU A 9 -13.52 15.82 -19.04
N ARG A 10 -12.96 16.50 -18.05
CA ARG A 10 -11.97 15.99 -17.13
C ARG A 10 -12.69 15.03 -16.18
N THR A 11 -12.33 13.76 -16.20
CA THR A 11 -12.83 12.70 -15.31
C THR A 11 -12.25 12.90 -13.90
N GLU A 12 -12.65 13.97 -13.20
CA GLU A 12 -11.94 14.43 -11.99
C GLU A 12 -12.39 13.82 -10.66
N ASN A 13 -13.24 12.78 -10.63
CA ASN A 13 -13.86 12.34 -9.36
C ASN A 13 -14.01 10.82 -9.18
N LEU A 14 -13.26 9.98 -9.90
CA LEU A 14 -13.04 8.62 -9.41
C LEU A 14 -11.72 8.61 -8.61
N PRO A 15 -11.72 8.22 -7.32
CA PRO A 15 -10.48 8.00 -6.61
C PRO A 15 -9.65 7.00 -7.42
N ASP A 16 -8.37 7.33 -7.65
CA ASP A 16 -7.47 6.39 -8.29
C ASP A 16 -7.46 5.12 -7.43
N PRO A 17 -7.58 3.90 -7.98
CA PRO A 17 -7.39 2.68 -7.22
C PRO A 17 -6.10 2.69 -6.36
N LEU A 18 -5.09 3.48 -6.75
CA LEU A 18 -3.88 3.73 -5.98
C LEU A 18 -4.12 4.54 -4.68
N ASP A 19 -5.08 5.47 -4.66
CA ASP A 19 -5.43 6.26 -3.47
C ASP A 19 -5.99 5.37 -2.35
N ALA A 20 -6.74 4.31 -2.72
CA ALA A 20 -7.26 3.33 -1.77
C ALA A 20 -6.16 2.48 -1.09
N ILE A 21 -4.98 2.37 -1.71
CA ILE A 21 -3.84 1.62 -1.14
C ILE A 21 -3.13 2.44 -0.05
N ALA A 22 -3.23 3.77 -0.14
CA ALA A 22 -2.54 4.73 0.74
C ALA A 22 -3.34 5.10 2.01
N GLU A 23 -4.53 4.55 2.21
CA GLU A 23 -5.31 4.75 3.44
C GLU A 23 -4.57 4.16 4.65
N PRO A 24 -4.42 4.91 5.76
CA PRO A 24 -3.74 4.42 6.95
C PRO A 24 -4.54 3.28 7.60
N VAL A 25 -3.92 2.11 7.73
CA VAL A 25 -4.44 0.97 8.49
C VAL A 25 -3.73 0.82 9.82
N ALA A 26 -4.38 0.23 10.81
CA ALA A 26 -3.72 -0.07 12.08
C ALA A 26 -2.65 -1.16 11.88
N CYS A 27 -1.44 -0.92 12.39
CA CYS A 27 -0.37 -1.90 12.45
C CYS A 27 -0.83 -3.12 13.28
N VAL A 28 -0.70 -4.32 12.73
CA VAL A 28 -1.08 -5.56 13.44
C VAL A 28 -0.25 -5.84 14.70
N ARG A 29 0.91 -5.19 14.84
CA ARG A 29 1.86 -5.44 15.92
C ARG A 29 1.74 -4.45 17.09
N CYS A 30 1.49 -3.17 16.79
CA CYS A 30 1.49 -2.10 17.78
C CYS A 30 0.27 -1.16 17.70
N SER A 31 -0.65 -1.40 16.76
CA SER A 31 -1.84 -0.58 16.50
C SER A 31 -1.60 0.87 16.06
N SER A 32 -0.34 1.33 15.95
CA SER A 32 0.00 2.60 15.31
C SER A 32 -0.38 2.61 13.83
N GLY A 33 -0.60 3.79 13.24
CA GLY A 33 -0.89 3.91 11.81
C GLY A 33 0.22 3.32 10.93
N ALA A 34 -0.17 2.53 9.93
CA ALA A 34 0.66 2.00 8.86
C ALA A 34 0.10 2.49 7.53
N LEU A 35 0.91 3.20 6.75
CA LEU A 35 0.50 3.88 5.51
C LEU A 35 0.27 2.93 4.32
N LEU A 36 0.64 1.65 4.45
CA LEU A 36 0.51 0.69 3.37
C LEU A 36 -0.36 -0.48 3.84
N THR A 37 -1.62 -0.48 3.37
CA THR A 37 -2.59 -1.56 3.55
C THR A 37 -2.01 -2.94 3.25
N ILE A 38 -1.19 -3.06 2.19
CA ILE A 38 -0.57 -4.32 1.77
C ILE A 38 0.49 -4.83 2.76
N VAL A 39 1.13 -3.93 3.50
CA VAL A 39 2.22 -4.27 4.43
C VAL A 39 1.68 -4.62 5.82
N GLY A 40 0.56 -4.02 6.23
CA GLY A 40 -0.12 -4.30 7.51
C GLY A 40 0.69 -4.00 8.79
N ARG A 41 1.91 -3.47 8.65
CA ARG A 41 2.85 -3.16 9.75
C ARG A 41 3.45 -1.77 9.55
N CYS A 42 3.68 -1.04 10.64
CA CYS A 42 4.34 0.26 10.57
C CYS A 42 5.86 0.13 10.37
N ALA A 43 6.50 1.19 9.89
CA ALA A 43 7.94 1.24 9.63
C ALA A 43 8.79 0.94 10.88
N ASP A 44 8.32 1.35 12.06
CA ASP A 44 9.02 1.10 13.32
C ASP A 44 9.07 -0.39 13.65
N CYS A 45 7.94 -1.10 13.52
CA CYS A 45 7.90 -2.55 13.77
C CYS A 45 8.68 -3.35 12.72
N ILE A 46 8.71 -2.90 11.45
CA ILE A 46 9.54 -3.53 10.41
C ILE A 46 11.03 -3.34 10.72
N SER A 47 11.39 -2.14 11.20
CA SER A 47 12.77 -1.81 11.57
C SER A 47 13.22 -2.60 12.81
N ASP A 48 12.35 -2.70 13.83
CA ASP A 48 12.56 -3.51 15.02
C ASP A 48 12.73 -4.99 14.68
N MET A 49 11.86 -5.55 13.83
CA MET A 49 12.01 -6.91 13.33
C MET A 49 13.36 -7.12 12.63
N GLY A 50 13.78 -6.19 11.78
CA GLY A 50 15.08 -6.29 11.10
C GLY A 50 16.29 -6.23 12.03
N ARG A 51 16.15 -5.60 13.20
CA ARG A 51 17.24 -5.43 14.16
C ARG A 51 17.26 -6.51 15.23
N ASN A 52 16.09 -6.89 15.73
CA ASN A 52 15.94 -7.69 16.95
C ASN A 52 15.29 -9.06 16.70
N HIS A 53 14.55 -9.23 15.59
CA HIS A 53 13.79 -10.45 15.27
C HIS A 53 13.93 -10.84 13.78
N PRO A 54 15.16 -11.11 13.29
CA PRO A 54 15.42 -11.30 11.86
C PRO A 54 14.65 -12.49 11.26
N GLU A 55 14.40 -13.56 12.04
CA GLU A 55 13.58 -14.69 11.65
C GLU A 55 12.12 -14.30 11.43
N GLU A 56 11.56 -13.46 12.29
CA GLU A 56 10.20 -12.92 12.11
C GLU A 56 10.13 -12.03 10.87
N ARG A 57 11.20 -11.27 10.57
CA ARG A 57 11.28 -10.45 9.35
C ARG A 57 11.26 -11.29 8.08
N GLU A 58 12.02 -12.37 8.04
CA GLU A 58 12.08 -13.22 6.85
C GLU A 58 10.81 -14.06 6.66
N ALA A 59 10.14 -14.47 7.75
CA ALA A 59 8.81 -15.09 7.67
C ALA A 59 7.78 -14.11 7.09
N TRP A 60 7.69 -12.90 7.67
CA TRP A 60 6.77 -11.85 7.19
C TRP A 60 7.00 -11.47 5.73
N LYS A 61 8.26 -11.37 5.28
CA LYS A 61 8.57 -11.09 3.87
C LYS A 61 8.01 -12.15 2.93
N ARG A 62 8.11 -13.44 3.31
CA ARG A 62 7.60 -14.54 2.49
C ARG A 62 6.09 -14.46 2.33
N GLU A 63 5.38 -14.27 3.44
CA GLU A 63 3.93 -14.07 3.47
C GLU A 63 3.51 -12.86 2.60
N LEU A 64 4.28 -11.77 2.66
CA LEU A 64 4.02 -10.57 1.86
C LEU A 64 4.22 -10.83 0.36
N THR A 65 5.29 -11.52 -0.02
CA THR A 65 5.55 -11.89 -1.43
C THR A 65 4.40 -12.75 -1.97
N GLU A 66 3.98 -13.78 -1.25
CA GLU A 66 2.85 -14.64 -1.64
C GLU A 66 1.55 -13.83 -1.78
N THR A 67 1.32 -12.86 -0.88
CA THR A 67 0.16 -11.96 -0.94
C THR A 67 0.20 -11.05 -2.16
N ILE A 68 1.37 -10.53 -2.54
CA ILE A 68 1.53 -9.68 -3.72
C ILE A 68 1.33 -10.48 -5.00
N GLU A 69 1.93 -11.66 -5.09
CA GLU A 69 1.84 -12.53 -6.27
C GLU A 69 0.39 -13.00 -6.50
N SER A 70 -0.33 -13.41 -5.45
CA SER A 70 -1.73 -13.82 -5.55
C SER A 70 -2.72 -12.71 -5.92
N ARG A 71 -2.33 -11.43 -5.77
CA ARG A 71 -3.15 -10.27 -6.20
C ARG A 71 -2.86 -9.83 -7.63
N GLY A 72 -1.77 -10.33 -8.24
CA GLY A 72 -1.37 -10.01 -9.60
C GLY A 72 -2.02 -10.89 -10.68
N GLU A 73 -2.79 -11.90 -10.29
CA GLU A 73 -3.53 -12.82 -11.16
C GLU A 73 -5.02 -12.47 -11.31
#